data_AF-A0A2X2RSP0-F1
#
_entry.id   AF-A0A2X2RSP0-F1
#
_cell.length_a   1.000
_cell.length_b   1.000
_cell.length_c   1.000
_cell.angle_alpha   90.00
_cell.angle_beta   90.00
_cell.angle_gamma   90.00
#
_symmetry.space_group_name_H-M   'P 1'
#
loop_
_entity.id
_entity.type
_entity.pdbx_description
1 polymer ?
#
loop_
_entity_poly.entity_id
_entity_poly.type
_entity_poly.pdbx_seq_one_letter_code
_entity_poly.pdbx_strand_id
1 'polypeptide(L)'
;MKKIFLFCLALVGFVATAQTYEFKVVTAVESVIPSGMGRSRLISANDERNYKDFTTTRSEDGDERNKSDRDEIRVKGFDETKLLNFFNIGGIRFQNIAANDALITSKLNAMSEEGWELAFVTSGVESNSGKDDSTGLFITRFVFKRLKK
;
A
#
# COMPACT_ATOMS: atom_id res chain seq x y z
N MET A 1 -36.57 32.29 -26.28
CA MET A 1 -36.42 30.83 -26.56
C MET A 1 -35.03 30.45 -27.06
N LYS A 2 -34.49 31.04 -28.15
CA LYS A 2 -33.12 30.73 -28.64
C LYS A 2 -31.99 30.92 -27.60
N LYS A 3 -32.08 31.95 -26.75
CA LYS A 3 -31.07 32.21 -25.69
C LYS A 3 -31.09 31.17 -24.56
N ILE A 4 -32.27 30.61 -24.24
CA ILE A 4 -32.44 29.54 -23.25
C ILE A 4 -31.90 28.22 -23.82
N PHE A 5 -32.15 27.97 -25.11
CA PHE A 5 -31.60 26.80 -25.79
C PHE A 5 -30.06 26.83 -25.85
N LEU A 6 -29.45 28.00 -26.09
CA LEU A 6 -27.99 28.17 -26.03
C LEU A 6 -27.43 27.95 -24.61
N PHE A 7 -28.16 28.39 -23.58
CA PHE A 7 -27.77 28.20 -22.18
C PHE A 7 -27.85 26.73 -21.76
N CYS A 8 -28.89 26.00 -22.20
CA CYS A 8 -28.99 24.55 -22.01
C CYS A 8 -27.92 23.79 -22.80
N LEU A 9 -27.54 24.24 -24.00
CA LEU A 9 -26.49 23.60 -24.79
C LEU A 9 -25.08 23.77 -24.16
N ALA A 10 -24.84 24.89 -23.48
CA ALA A 10 -23.61 25.13 -22.73
C ALA A 10 -23.47 24.21 -21.48
N LEU A 11 -24.59 23.74 -20.92
CA LEU A 11 -24.61 22.81 -19.77
C LEU A 11 -24.34 21.34 -20.16
N VAL A 12 -24.48 20.98 -21.43
CA VAL A 12 -24.34 19.58 -21.93
C VAL A 12 -22.90 19.26 -22.37
N GLY A 13 -21.99 20.23 -22.34
CA GLY A 13 -20.59 20.09 -22.77
C GLY A 13 -19.65 19.38 -21.79
N PHE A 14 -20.15 18.68 -20.76
CA PHE A 14 -19.30 17.85 -19.91
C PHE A 14 -18.91 16.58 -20.66
N VAL A 15 -17.78 16.65 -21.38
CA VAL A 15 -17.13 15.46 -21.92
C VAL A 15 -16.76 14.59 -20.73
N ALA A 16 -17.40 13.43 -20.60
CA ALA A 16 -17.05 12.43 -19.61
C ALA A 16 -15.67 11.86 -19.96
N THR A 17 -14.61 12.55 -19.56
CA THR A 17 -13.26 11.99 -19.61
C THR A 17 -13.21 10.84 -18.62
N ALA A 18 -12.81 9.65 -19.08
CA ALA A 18 -12.54 8.54 -18.18
C ALA A 18 -11.52 9.00 -17.13
N GLN A 19 -11.92 9.01 -15.87
CA GLN A 19 -11.04 9.42 -14.78
C GLN A 19 -9.89 8.42 -14.70
N THR A 20 -8.67 8.92 -14.80
CA THR A 20 -7.48 8.13 -14.53
C THR A 20 -7.07 8.36 -13.08
N TYR A 21 -6.64 7.29 -12.42
CA TYR A 21 -6.24 7.33 -11.03
C TYR A 21 -4.78 6.92 -10.91
N GLU A 22 -4.05 7.60 -10.03
CA GLU A 22 -2.80 7.08 -9.51
C GLU A 22 -3.05 6.35 -8.19
N PHE A 23 -2.21 5.35 -7.91
CA PHE A 23 -2.36 4.47 -6.75
C PHE A 23 -1.09 4.49 -5.90
N LYS A 24 -1.26 4.38 -4.59
CA LYS A 24 -0.17 4.25 -3.62
C LYS A 24 -0.52 3.20 -2.58
N VAL A 25 0.49 2.46 -2.13
CA VAL A 25 0.33 1.41 -1.11
C VAL A 25 1.08 1.83 0.15
N VAL A 26 0.40 1.77 1.29
CA VAL A 26 1.00 1.83 2.62
C VAL A 26 0.85 0.45 3.25
N THR A 27 1.92 -0.10 3.81
CA THR A 27 1.94 -1.47 4.36
C THR A 27 2.30 -1.46 5.84
N ALA A 28 1.44 -1.99 6.70
CA ALA A 28 1.78 -2.33 8.08
C ALA A 28 2.24 -3.79 8.13
N VAL A 29 3.37 -4.04 8.78
CA VAL A 29 3.86 -5.38 9.13
C VAL A 29 4.01 -5.40 10.64
N GLU A 30 3.27 -6.28 11.31
CA GLU A 30 3.21 -6.38 12.76
C GLU A 30 3.59 -7.78 13.19
N SER A 31 4.67 -7.89 13.94
CA SER A 31 5.21 -9.18 14.35
C SER A 31 4.43 -9.76 15.52
N VAL A 32 4.12 -11.05 15.40
CA VAL A 32 3.54 -11.85 16.47
C VAL A 32 4.55 -12.82 17.08
N ILE A 33 5.85 -12.62 16.80
CA ILE A 33 6.94 -13.44 17.34
C ILE A 33 6.92 -13.35 18.88
N PRO A 34 6.83 -14.50 19.59
CA PRO A 34 6.92 -14.54 21.04
C PRO A 34 8.22 -13.92 21.55
N SER A 35 8.21 -13.39 22.78
CA SER A 35 9.36 -12.69 23.40
C SER A 35 9.69 -11.31 22.80
N GLY A 36 8.93 -10.84 21.80
CA GLY A 36 8.99 -9.44 21.34
C GLY A 36 10.26 -9.10 20.53
N MET A 37 10.94 -10.09 19.96
CA MET A 37 12.14 -9.91 19.11
C MET A 37 11.80 -9.44 17.69
N GLY A 38 10.52 -9.38 17.33
CA GLY A 38 10.05 -8.95 16.03
C GLY A 38 10.38 -7.49 15.66
N ARG A 39 10.30 -7.18 14.37
CA ARG A 39 10.50 -5.83 13.83
C ARG A 39 9.23 -5.35 13.14
N SER A 40 8.28 -4.82 13.91
CA SER A 40 7.04 -4.26 13.36
C SER A 40 7.28 -2.89 12.71
N ARG A 41 6.74 -2.65 11.51
CA ARG A 41 6.95 -1.43 10.71
C ARG A 41 5.72 -1.04 9.91
N LEU A 42 5.48 0.25 9.77
CA LEU A 42 4.62 0.83 8.75
C LEU A 42 5.50 1.42 7.65
N ILE A 43 5.27 1.00 6.41
CA ILE A 43 6.16 1.20 5.27
C ILE A 43 5.41 1.91 4.14
N SER A 44 6.01 2.94 3.55
CA SER A 44 5.54 3.55 2.30
C SER A 44 6.71 3.94 1.40
N ALA A 45 6.64 3.59 0.12
CA ALA A 45 7.67 3.96 -0.86
C ALA A 45 7.55 5.44 -1.27
N ASN A 46 8.71 6.06 -1.50
CA ASN A 46 8.84 7.41 -2.03
C ASN A 46 9.39 7.39 -3.47
N ASP A 47 10.17 6.37 -3.81
CA ASP A 47 10.67 6.15 -5.16
C ASP A 47 9.62 5.46 -6.06
N GLU A 48 9.63 5.80 -7.35
CA GLU A 48 8.84 5.11 -8.37
C GLU A 48 9.65 4.02 -9.08
N ARG A 49 8.96 2.96 -9.51
CA ARG A 49 9.50 1.89 -10.36
C ARG A 49 8.54 1.57 -11.48
N ASN A 50 9.08 1.40 -12.69
CA ASN A 50 8.29 0.96 -13.84
C ASN A 50 8.32 -0.57 -13.91
N TYR A 51 7.15 -1.20 -13.76
CA TYR A 51 7.05 -2.65 -13.78
C TYR A 51 7.55 -3.26 -15.11
N LYS A 52 7.48 -2.50 -16.22
CA LYS A 52 7.91 -2.97 -17.55
C LYS A 52 9.40 -3.30 -17.60
N ASP A 53 10.22 -2.57 -16.86
CA ASP A 53 11.68 -2.75 -16.82
C ASP A 53 12.05 -4.14 -16.25
N PHE A 54 11.15 -4.73 -15.47
CA PHE A 54 11.32 -6.03 -14.80
C PHE A 54 10.35 -7.11 -15.32
N THR A 55 9.57 -6.81 -16.35
CA THR A 55 8.56 -7.74 -16.90
C THR A 55 9.11 -8.44 -18.13
N THR A 56 8.81 -9.74 -18.26
CA THR A 56 8.99 -10.48 -19.50
C THR A 56 7.68 -10.46 -20.28
N THR A 57 7.70 -9.94 -21.52
CA THR A 57 6.59 -10.09 -22.46
C THR A 57 6.92 -11.24 -23.41
N ARG A 58 6.07 -12.28 -23.45
CA ARG A 58 6.23 -13.44 -24.32
C ARG A 58 5.20 -13.36 -25.44
N SER A 59 5.60 -13.67 -26.68
CA SER A 59 4.75 -13.68 -27.87
C SER A 59 5.22 -14.74 -28.87
N GLU A 60 4.46 -14.97 -29.95
CA GLU A 60 4.89 -15.88 -31.02
C GLU A 60 6.24 -15.45 -31.65
N ASP A 61 6.49 -14.13 -31.68
CA ASP A 61 7.71 -13.54 -32.24
C ASP A 61 8.89 -13.49 -31.25
N GLY A 62 8.72 -13.97 -30.01
CA GLY A 62 9.82 -13.99 -29.03
C GLY A 62 9.43 -14.40 -27.61
N ASP A 63 10.27 -15.24 -27.00
CA ASP A 63 10.11 -15.80 -25.64
C ASP A 63 11.29 -15.47 -24.70
N GLU A 64 12.10 -14.47 -25.05
CA GLU A 64 13.26 -14.12 -24.24
C GLU A 64 12.85 -13.54 -22.88
N ARG A 65 13.38 -14.15 -21.82
CA ARG A 65 13.16 -13.72 -20.44
C ARG A 65 13.88 -12.40 -20.15
N ASN A 66 13.23 -11.53 -19.37
CA ASN A 66 13.85 -10.38 -18.76
C ASN A 66 15.05 -10.78 -17.86
N LYS A 67 16.21 -10.15 -18.09
CA LYS A 67 17.49 -10.41 -17.42
C LYS A 67 17.92 -9.31 -16.44
N SER A 68 17.07 -8.32 -16.17
CA SER A 68 17.38 -7.23 -15.23
C SER A 68 17.75 -7.78 -13.85
N ASP A 69 18.68 -7.13 -13.16
CA ASP A 69 19.11 -7.54 -11.84
C ASP A 69 18.04 -7.25 -10.79
N ARG A 70 17.80 -8.22 -9.90
CA ARG A 70 16.84 -8.07 -8.79
C ARG A 70 17.21 -6.95 -7.83
N ASP A 71 18.48 -6.60 -7.78
CA ASP A 71 19.00 -5.53 -6.95
C ASP A 71 18.48 -4.16 -7.40
N GLU A 72 18.18 -3.99 -8.69
CA GLU A 72 17.60 -2.78 -9.27
C GLU A 72 16.12 -2.58 -8.88
N ILE A 73 15.42 -3.67 -8.54
CA ILE A 73 14.03 -3.60 -8.05
C ILE A 73 13.98 -2.92 -6.69
N ARG A 74 15.02 -3.09 -5.85
CA ARG A 74 15.03 -2.53 -4.49
C ARG A 74 14.98 -1.00 -4.56
N VAL A 75 14.03 -0.42 -3.82
CA VAL A 75 13.93 1.03 -3.62
C VAL A 75 14.76 1.44 -2.41
N LYS A 76 15.48 2.55 -2.50
CA LYS A 76 16.27 3.10 -1.38
C LYS A 76 15.53 4.23 -0.68
N GLY A 77 14.67 4.96 -1.39
CA GLY A 77 13.76 5.97 -0.85
C GLY A 77 12.43 5.35 -0.43
N PHE A 78 12.32 5.04 0.86
CA PHE A 78 11.05 4.66 1.50
C PHE A 78 11.05 5.06 2.97
N ASP A 79 9.86 5.32 3.49
CA ASP A 79 9.67 5.63 4.91
C ASP A 79 9.44 4.34 5.69
N GLU A 80 10.08 4.24 6.86
CA GLU A 80 9.82 3.22 7.87
C GLU A 80 9.41 3.87 9.19
N THR A 81 8.13 3.79 9.52
CA THR A 81 7.64 4.16 10.85
C THR A 81 7.71 2.94 11.77
N LYS A 82 8.30 3.09 12.96
CA LYS A 82 8.39 2.01 13.95
C LYS A 82 7.01 1.71 14.52
N LEU A 83 6.65 0.43 14.54
CA LEU A 83 5.50 -0.09 15.28
C LEU A 83 6.00 -1.00 16.41
N LEU A 84 5.13 -1.26 17.38
CA LEU A 84 5.35 -2.17 18.49
C LEU A 84 4.88 -3.58 18.15
N ASN A 85 5.55 -4.60 18.70
CA ASN A 85 5.15 -5.99 18.47
C ASN A 85 3.88 -6.33 19.25
N PHE A 86 3.04 -7.21 18.70
CA PHE A 86 1.81 -7.64 19.37
C PHE A 86 2.05 -8.54 20.57
N PHE A 87 3.15 -9.29 20.58
CA PHE A 87 3.45 -10.27 21.62
C PHE A 87 4.76 -9.96 22.34
N ASN A 88 4.81 -10.35 23.61
CA ASN A 88 6.05 -10.56 24.36
C ASN A 88 5.99 -11.91 25.09
N ILE A 89 6.91 -12.16 26.04
CA ILE A 89 6.95 -13.43 26.79
C ILE A 89 5.70 -13.67 27.66
N GLY A 90 4.95 -12.61 27.99
CA GLY A 90 3.73 -12.66 28.81
C GLY A 90 2.43 -12.70 27.99
N GLY A 91 2.51 -12.78 26.66
CA GLY A 91 1.35 -12.83 25.77
C GLY A 91 1.09 -11.52 25.01
N ILE A 92 -0.19 -11.30 24.66
CA ILE A 92 -0.61 -10.17 23.83
C ILE A 92 -0.48 -8.85 24.58
N ARG A 93 0.03 -7.82 23.88
CA ARG A 93 0.22 -6.47 24.37
C ARG A 93 -0.80 -5.53 23.76
N PHE A 94 -2.01 -5.48 24.31
CA PHE A 94 -3.10 -4.62 23.79
C PHE A 94 -2.74 -3.14 23.72
N GLN A 95 -1.94 -2.63 24.66
CA GLN A 95 -1.42 -1.26 24.60
C GLN A 95 -0.53 -1.02 23.37
N ASN A 96 0.23 -2.02 22.94
CA ASN A 96 1.05 -1.93 21.74
C ASN A 96 0.15 -1.85 20.49
N ILE A 97 -0.93 -2.63 20.45
CA ILE A 97 -1.93 -2.58 19.38
C ILE A 97 -2.54 -1.17 19.31
N ALA A 98 -3.04 -0.65 20.43
CA ALA A 98 -3.63 0.70 20.47
C ALA A 98 -2.64 1.81 20.06
N ALA A 99 -1.37 1.69 20.43
CA ALA A 99 -0.33 2.62 20.00
C ALA A 99 -0.04 2.53 18.50
N ASN A 100 -0.02 1.31 17.94
CA ASN A 100 0.13 1.10 16.50
C ASN A 100 -1.06 1.67 15.75
N ASP A 101 -2.29 1.46 16.23
CA ASP A 101 -3.52 2.00 15.63
C ASP A 101 -3.48 3.53 15.58
N ALA A 102 -2.96 4.19 16.62
CA ALA A 102 -2.79 5.64 16.63
C ALA A 102 -1.80 6.12 15.56
N LEU A 103 -0.68 5.40 15.37
CA LEU A 103 0.32 5.71 14.34
C LEU A 103 -0.24 5.46 12.93
N ILE A 104 -0.95 4.35 12.72
CA ILE A 104 -1.60 4.01 11.45
C ILE A 104 -2.64 5.08 11.13
N THR A 105 -3.51 5.43 12.07
CA THR A 105 -4.54 6.47 11.92
C THR A 105 -3.91 7.80 11.52
N SER A 106 -2.81 8.20 12.17
CA SER A 106 -2.06 9.40 11.81
C SER A 106 -1.58 9.36 10.36
N LYS A 107 -1.08 8.22 9.88
CA LYS A 107 -0.65 8.06 8.48
C LYS A 107 -1.84 8.11 7.51
N LEU A 108 -2.95 7.46 7.82
CA LEU A 108 -4.14 7.47 6.96
C LEU A 108 -4.73 8.88 6.84
N ASN A 109 -4.75 9.65 7.93
CA ASN A 109 -5.18 11.05 7.92
C ASN A 109 -4.24 11.91 7.06
N ALA A 110 -2.92 11.77 7.21
CA ALA A 110 -1.96 12.47 6.37
C ALA A 110 -2.15 12.16 4.87
N MET A 111 -2.37 10.89 4.52
CA MET A 111 -2.71 10.49 3.14
C MET A 111 -3.97 11.20 2.66
N SER A 112 -5.02 11.28 3.49
CA SER A 112 -6.26 11.99 3.16
C SER A 112 -6.04 13.48 2.95
N GLU A 113 -5.24 14.13 3.79
CA GLU A 113 -4.89 15.56 3.68
C GLU A 113 -4.09 15.85 2.40
N GLU A 114 -3.26 14.90 1.97
CA GLU A 114 -2.53 14.91 0.69
C GLU A 114 -3.43 14.59 -0.53
N GLY A 115 -4.73 14.44 -0.32
CA GLY A 115 -5.73 14.20 -1.37
C GLY A 115 -5.84 12.76 -1.83
N TRP A 116 -5.30 11.80 -1.07
CA TRP A 116 -5.49 10.37 -1.32
C TRP A 116 -6.77 9.84 -0.69
N GLU A 117 -7.55 9.09 -1.46
CA GLU A 117 -8.71 8.35 -0.98
C GLU A 117 -8.30 6.91 -0.64
N LEU A 118 -8.65 6.42 0.53
CA LEU A 118 -8.48 5.00 0.88
C LEU A 118 -9.46 4.16 0.06
N ALA A 119 -8.94 3.38 -0.88
CA ALA A 119 -9.75 2.61 -1.82
C ALA A 119 -10.00 1.18 -1.33
N PHE A 120 -8.96 0.52 -0.83
CA PHE A 120 -9.03 -0.88 -0.39
C PHE A 120 -8.11 -1.14 0.81
N VAL A 121 -8.54 -2.04 1.69
CA VAL A 121 -7.71 -2.57 2.77
C VAL A 121 -7.70 -4.09 2.64
N THR A 122 -6.52 -4.70 2.67
CA THR A 122 -6.37 -6.15 2.67
C THR A 122 -5.37 -6.57 3.72
N SER A 123 -5.70 -7.61 4.49
CA SER A 123 -4.84 -8.18 5.51
C SER A 123 -4.49 -9.62 5.20
N GLY A 124 -3.28 -10.03 5.55
CA GLY A 124 -2.81 -11.41 5.52
C GLY A 124 -2.10 -11.78 6.82
N VAL A 125 -2.03 -13.07 7.10
CA VAL A 125 -1.37 -13.61 8.30
C VAL A 125 -0.48 -14.77 7.89
N GLU A 126 0.77 -14.72 8.35
CA GLU A 126 1.62 -15.89 8.47
C GLU A 126 1.50 -16.38 9.92
N SER A 127 0.93 -17.56 10.12
CA SER A 127 0.77 -18.13 11.45
C SER A 127 2.01 -18.92 11.85
N ASN A 128 2.39 -18.76 13.12
CA ASN A 128 3.30 -19.67 13.80
C ASN A 128 2.74 -21.09 13.74
N SER A 129 3.47 -21.98 13.05
CA SER A 129 3.04 -23.35 12.78
C SER A 129 3.52 -24.37 13.81
N GLY A 130 3.99 -23.90 14.98
CA GLY A 130 4.30 -24.75 16.13
C GLY A 130 5.81 -24.90 16.41
N LYS A 131 6.21 -26.07 16.93
CA LYS A 131 7.54 -26.29 17.54
C LYS A 131 8.73 -25.95 16.61
N ASP A 132 8.55 -26.14 15.32
CA ASP A 132 9.61 -25.94 14.32
C ASP A 132 9.51 -24.57 13.59
N ASP A 133 8.46 -23.79 13.85
CA ASP A 133 8.24 -22.47 13.26
C ASP A 133 7.68 -21.50 14.30
N SER A 134 8.60 -20.77 14.94
CA SER A 134 8.25 -19.74 15.92
C SER A 134 7.91 -18.38 15.30
N THR A 135 7.87 -18.29 13.97
CA THR A 135 7.69 -17.03 13.25
C THR A 135 6.24 -16.74 12.94
N GLY A 136 5.92 -15.47 12.79
CA GLY A 136 4.59 -15.06 12.41
C GLY A 136 4.50 -13.55 12.28
N LEU A 137 3.73 -13.12 11.31
CA LEU A 137 3.48 -11.72 11.04
C LEU A 137 2.04 -11.50 10.59
N PHE A 138 1.52 -10.35 10.99
CA PHE A 138 0.32 -9.77 10.44
C PHE A 138 0.75 -8.71 9.42
N ILE A 139 0.22 -8.76 8.20
CA ILE A 139 0.49 -7.77 7.18
C ILE A 139 -0.82 -7.13 6.73
N THR A 140 -0.90 -5.80 6.76
CA THR A 140 -2.05 -5.05 6.25
C THR A 140 -1.58 -4.09 5.17
N ARG A 141 -2.22 -4.12 4.01
CA ARG A 141 -1.99 -3.18 2.91
C ARG A 141 -3.18 -2.26 2.76
N PHE A 142 -2.91 -0.97 2.91
CA PHE A 142 -3.83 0.12 2.63
C PHE A 142 -3.53 0.63 1.22
N VAL A 143 -4.47 0.43 0.31
CA VAL A 143 -4.37 0.89 -1.08
C VAL A 143 -5.13 2.19 -1.20
N PHE A 144 -4.39 3.23 -1.54
CA PHE A 144 -4.90 4.56 -1.79
C PHE A 144 -4.98 4.84 -3.29
N LYS A 145 -5.94 5.66 -3.69
CA LYS A 145 -6.06 6.21 -5.03
C LYS A 145 -6.27 7.72 -4.97
N ARG A 146 -5.87 8.45 -6.01
CA ARG A 146 -6.36 9.82 -6.26
C ARG A 146 -6.42 10.10 -7.75
N LEU A 147 -7.18 11.11 -8.13
CA LEU A 147 -7.27 11.54 -9.52
C LEU A 147 -5.87 11.89 -10.03
N LYS A 148 -5.46 11.24 -11.11
CA LYS A 148 -4.21 11.57 -11.79
C LYS A 148 -4.40 12.92 -12.45
N LYS A 149 -3.51 13.85 -12.11
CA LYS A 149 -3.48 15.20 -12.69
C LYS A 149 -2.91 15.18 -14.11
#